data_AF-A0AAE0W6J4-F1
#
_entry.id   AF-A0AAE0W6J4-F1
#
_cell.length_a   1.000
_cell.length_b   1.000
_cell.length_c   1.000
_cell.angle_alpha   90.00
_cell.angle_beta   90.00
_cell.angle_gamma   90.00
#
_symmetry.space_group_name_H-M   'P 1'
#
loop_
_entity.id
_entity.type
_entity.pdbx_description
1 polymer ?
#
loop_
_entity_poly.entity_id
_entity_poly.type
_entity_poly.pdbx_seq_one_letter_code
_entity_poly.pdbx_strand_id
1 'polypeptide(L)'
;MVDPSGEVYIISKVDGGKGLIAHVPSSGWNSGNTVQVNSNAYLSISTTHRDPVGGDISPSGDEILVKIRESVLYWDMNGSKDYVSVLQRQPVILPYILENRGEAVAWQPDGRGYYTLGEGLNSSLYHYNLVL
;
A
#
# COMPACT_ATOMS: atom_id res chain seq x y z
N MET A 1 0.98 -3.89 4.85
CA MET A 1 1.83 -2.71 5.10
C MET A 1 2.01 -2.57 6.60
N VAL A 2 3.15 -2.05 7.05
CA VAL A 2 3.45 -1.86 8.48
C VAL A 2 3.90 -0.42 8.69
N ASP A 3 3.35 0.25 9.69
CA ASP A 3 3.79 1.61 10.03
C ASP A 3 5.06 1.59 10.92
N PRO A 4 5.69 2.75 11.18
CA PRO A 4 6.89 2.82 12.03
C PRO A 4 6.67 2.38 13.49
N SER A 5 5.41 2.34 13.95
CA SER A 5 5.02 1.90 15.29
C SER A 5 4.78 0.39 15.36
N GLY A 6 4.86 -0.31 14.22
CA GLY A 6 4.57 -1.75 14.12
C GLY A 6 3.09 -2.07 13.99
N GLU A 7 2.24 -1.08 13.70
CA GLU A 7 0.83 -1.27 13.36
C GLU A 7 0.72 -1.84 11.96
N VAL A 8 -0.09 -2.90 11.78
CA VAL A 8 -0.22 -3.58 10.49
C VAL A 8 -1.54 -3.22 9.82
N TYR A 9 -1.46 -2.88 8.53
CA TYR A 9 -2.61 -2.60 7.68
C TYR A 9 -2.66 -3.60 6.53
N ILE A 10 -3.82 -4.22 6.34
CA ILE A 10 -4.08 -5.25 5.33
C ILE A 10 -5.21 -4.74 4.44
N ILE A 11 -5.05 -4.87 3.12
CA ILE A 11 -6.12 -4.55 2.16
C ILE A 11 -6.44 -5.82 1.37
N SER A 12 -7.71 -6.21 1.31
CA SER A 12 -8.10 -7.39 0.55
C SER A 12 -8.01 -7.15 -0.96
N LYS A 13 -7.52 -8.16 -1.69
CA LYS A 13 -7.44 -8.17 -3.14
C LYS A 13 -8.77 -8.65 -3.76
N VAL A 14 -9.51 -7.75 -4.38
CA VAL A 14 -10.87 -7.99 -4.88
C VAL A 14 -11.05 -7.48 -6.30
N ASP A 15 -11.99 -8.09 -7.05
CA ASP A 15 -12.38 -7.56 -8.35
C ASP A 15 -13.00 -6.17 -8.17
N GLY A 16 -12.59 -5.20 -8.98
CA GLY A 16 -13.05 -3.82 -8.89
C GLY A 16 -12.23 -2.91 -7.98
N GLY A 17 -11.28 -3.46 -7.21
CA GLY A 17 -10.32 -2.70 -6.40
C GLY A 17 -10.83 -2.18 -5.05
N LYS A 18 -12.12 -2.32 -4.74
CA LYS A 18 -12.73 -1.85 -3.46
C LYS A 18 -12.46 -2.82 -2.30
N GLY A 19 -11.18 -3.05 -2.00
CA GLY A 19 -10.72 -3.97 -0.96
C GLY A 19 -11.08 -3.51 0.45
N LEU A 20 -11.42 -4.45 1.34
CA LEU A 20 -11.61 -4.20 2.77
C LEU A 20 -10.27 -3.84 3.41
N ILE A 21 -10.23 -2.78 4.20
CA ILE A 21 -9.04 -2.30 4.91
C ILE A 21 -9.11 -2.79 6.35
N ALA A 22 -8.24 -3.72 6.73
CA ALA A 22 -8.09 -4.23 8.09
C ALA A 22 -6.89 -3.59 8.80
N HIS A 23 -7.03 -3.34 10.10
CA HIS A 23 -5.95 -2.86 10.97
C HIS A 23 -5.71 -3.88 12.09
N VAL A 24 -4.46 -4.25 12.29
CA VAL A 24 -3.98 -5.14 13.33
C VAL A 24 -3.07 -4.32 14.25
N PRO A 25 -3.44 -4.15 15.53
CA PRO A 25 -2.66 -3.32 16.42
C PRO A 25 -1.35 -3.99 16.84
N SER A 26 -0.32 -3.19 17.10
CA SER A 26 0.99 -3.72 17.52
C SER A 26 0.95 -4.46 18.85
N SER A 27 -0.02 -4.14 19.71
CA SER A 27 -0.30 -4.87 20.94
C SER A 27 -0.75 -6.32 20.74
N GLY A 28 -1.13 -6.69 19.51
CA GLY A 28 -1.48 -8.07 19.14
C GLY A 28 -0.28 -9.00 18.96
N TRP A 29 0.94 -8.45 18.81
CA TRP A 29 2.15 -9.23 18.61
C TRP A 29 2.55 -10.03 19.86
N ASN A 30 3.29 -11.13 19.67
CA ASN A 30 3.85 -11.98 20.73
C ASN A 30 2.84 -12.52 21.76
N SER A 31 1.54 -12.45 21.47
CA SER A 31 0.50 -12.90 22.39
C SER A 31 0.22 -14.40 22.29
N GLY A 32 0.61 -15.06 21.20
CA GLY A 32 0.26 -16.46 20.89
C GLY A 32 -1.23 -16.70 20.61
N ASN A 33 -2.05 -15.65 20.70
CA ASN A 33 -3.49 -15.69 20.53
C ASN A 33 -3.89 -15.17 19.15
N THR A 34 -5.04 -15.64 18.66
CA THR A 34 -5.66 -15.07 17.46
C THR A 34 -6.10 -13.62 17.74
N VAL A 35 -5.60 -12.69 16.93
CA VAL A 35 -6.08 -11.30 16.93
C VAL A 35 -7.32 -11.21 16.04
N GLN A 36 -8.46 -10.88 16.63
CA GLN A 36 -9.70 -10.66 15.89
C GLN A 36 -9.67 -9.27 15.26
N VAL A 37 -9.89 -9.19 13.94
CA VAL A 37 -9.91 -7.93 13.20
C VAL A 37 -11.30 -7.71 12.64
N ASN A 38 -11.94 -6.62 13.04
CA ASN A 38 -13.22 -6.19 12.49
C ASN A 38 -12.99 -4.91 11.68
N SER A 39 -13.51 -4.86 10.46
CA SER A 39 -13.48 -3.65 9.64
C SER A 39 -14.75 -3.52 8.81
N ASN A 40 -15.14 -2.27 8.59
CA ASN A 40 -16.18 -1.84 7.66
C ASN A 40 -15.67 -0.76 6.68
N ALA A 41 -14.35 -0.55 6.62
CA ALA A 41 -13.71 0.43 5.76
C ALA A 41 -13.20 -0.23 4.48
N TYR A 42 -13.35 0.47 3.35
CA TYR A 42 -12.97 -0.03 2.03
C TYR A 42 -12.09 0.98 1.32
N LEU A 43 -11.10 0.48 0.57
CA LEU A 43 -10.24 1.27 -0.29
C LEU A 43 -11.09 2.01 -1.32
N SER A 44 -10.91 3.33 -1.41
CA SER A 44 -11.73 4.20 -2.26
C SER A 44 -11.17 4.31 -3.68
N ILE A 45 -11.10 3.17 -4.37
CA ILE A 45 -10.66 3.08 -5.76
C ILE A 45 -11.67 2.28 -6.60
N SER A 46 -11.57 2.40 -7.92
CA SER A 46 -12.32 1.58 -8.86
C SER A 46 -11.40 1.17 -10.00
N THR A 47 -11.28 -0.13 -10.23
CA THR A 47 -10.45 -0.69 -11.33
C THR A 47 -11.24 -1.76 -12.08
N THR A 48 -10.72 -2.22 -13.21
CA THR A 48 -11.27 -3.36 -13.98
C THR A 48 -10.58 -4.68 -13.65
N HIS A 49 -9.71 -4.69 -12.64
CA HIS A 49 -8.85 -5.82 -12.29
C HIS A 49 -9.10 -6.29 -10.86
N ARG A 50 -8.43 -7.38 -10.50
CA ARG A 50 -8.39 -7.88 -9.13
C ARG A 50 -7.28 -7.16 -8.37
N ASP A 51 -7.62 -6.07 -7.68
CA ASP A 51 -6.71 -5.12 -7.04
C ASP A 51 -7.06 -4.91 -5.55
N PRO A 52 -6.16 -4.34 -4.73
CA PRO A 52 -4.75 -4.04 -5.02
C PRO A 52 -3.86 -5.30 -5.10
N VAL A 53 -2.59 -5.14 -5.50
CA VAL A 53 -1.59 -6.21 -5.62
C VAL A 53 -0.45 -6.07 -4.59
N GLY A 54 -0.24 -4.88 -4.03
CA GLY A 54 0.82 -4.62 -3.07
C GLY A 54 0.67 -3.24 -2.43
N GLY A 55 1.55 -2.91 -1.50
CA GLY A 55 1.58 -1.60 -0.88
C GLY A 55 2.67 -1.51 0.18
N ASP A 56 3.01 -0.29 0.56
CA ASP A 56 4.03 0.01 1.56
C ASP A 56 3.73 1.35 2.28
N ILE A 57 4.18 1.50 3.52
CA ILE A 57 4.12 2.75 4.28
C ILE A 57 5.54 3.30 4.38
N SER A 58 5.73 4.60 4.18
CA SER A 58 7.07 5.19 4.13
C SER A 58 7.78 5.07 5.48
N PRO A 59 9.13 5.13 5.52
CA PRO A 59 9.87 5.01 6.77
C PRO A 59 9.49 6.05 7.84
N SER A 60 8.97 7.22 7.46
CA SER A 60 8.44 8.23 8.38
C SER A 60 7.02 7.92 8.88
N GLY A 61 6.28 7.09 8.16
CA GLY A 61 4.85 6.83 8.40
C GLY A 61 3.93 7.91 7.84
N ASP A 62 4.45 8.90 7.13
CA ASP A 62 3.64 10.02 6.65
C ASP A 62 3.06 9.79 5.24
N GLU A 63 3.46 8.70 4.57
CA GLU A 63 3.07 8.44 3.18
C GLU A 63 2.75 6.96 2.95
N ILE A 64 1.81 6.69 2.05
CA ILE A 64 1.37 5.34 1.72
C ILE A 64 1.47 5.13 0.20
N LEU A 65 2.00 3.98 -0.21
CA LEU A 65 1.90 3.46 -1.57
C LEU A 65 0.95 2.27 -1.60
N VAL A 66 0.08 2.23 -2.60
CA VAL A 66 -0.66 1.02 -2.96
C VAL A 66 -0.43 0.73 -4.43
N LYS A 67 0.06 -0.47 -4.73
CA LYS A 67 0.21 -0.96 -6.09
C LYS A 67 -1.11 -1.56 -6.54
N ILE A 68 -1.59 -1.09 -7.70
CA ILE A 68 -2.60 -1.76 -8.50
C ILE A 68 -1.97 -2.22 -9.81
N ARG A 69 -2.66 -3.05 -10.58
CA ARG A 69 -2.08 -3.63 -11.81
C ARG A 69 -1.50 -2.57 -12.76
N GLU A 70 -2.19 -1.46 -12.95
CA GLU A 70 -1.86 -0.45 -13.97
C GLU A 70 -1.24 0.84 -13.40
N SER A 71 -1.10 0.98 -12.09
CA SER A 71 -0.63 2.23 -11.47
C SER A 71 -0.05 2.01 -10.08
N VAL A 72 0.75 2.98 -9.63
CA VAL A 72 1.10 3.18 -8.22
C VAL A 72 0.25 4.31 -7.68
N LEU A 73 -0.47 4.05 -6.60
CA LEU A 73 -1.34 5.01 -5.92
C LEU A 73 -0.65 5.52 -4.67
N TYR A 74 -0.82 6.80 -4.37
CA TYR A 74 -0.16 7.50 -3.27
C TYR A 74 -1.16 8.25 -2.40
N TRP A 75 -0.91 8.23 -1.09
CA TRP A 75 -1.57 9.09 -0.11
C TRP A 75 -0.54 9.73 0.80
N ASP A 76 -0.77 11.01 1.09
CA ASP A 76 -0.10 11.76 2.16
C ASP A 76 -0.99 11.76 3.40
N MET A 77 -0.44 11.35 4.54
CA MET A 77 -1.14 11.32 5.82
C MET A 77 -1.53 12.72 6.30
N ASN A 78 -0.82 13.78 5.87
CA ASN A 78 -1.05 15.18 6.23
C ASN A 78 -1.16 15.36 7.76
N GLY A 79 -0.29 14.70 8.52
CA GLY A 79 -0.31 14.68 9.98
C GLY A 79 -1.41 13.82 10.61
N SER A 80 -2.27 13.18 9.82
CA SER A 80 -3.21 12.15 10.32
C SER A 80 -2.43 10.99 10.93
N LYS A 81 -3.04 10.32 11.92
CA LYS A 81 -2.58 9.03 12.45
C LYS A 81 -3.58 7.90 12.18
N ASP A 82 -4.61 8.19 11.39
CA ASP A 82 -5.62 7.24 10.97
C ASP A 82 -5.41 6.87 9.50
N TYR A 83 -4.64 5.81 9.27
CA TYR A 83 -4.35 5.29 7.93
C TYR A 83 -5.60 4.73 7.24
N VAL A 84 -6.54 4.19 8.03
CA VAL A 84 -7.78 3.62 7.48
C VAL A 84 -8.60 4.71 6.81
N SER A 85 -8.83 5.84 7.50
CA SER A 85 -9.57 6.94 6.89
C SER A 85 -8.81 7.63 5.75
N VAL A 86 -7.48 7.68 5.80
CA VAL A 86 -6.67 8.23 4.70
C VAL A 86 -6.82 7.39 3.43
N LEU A 87 -6.78 6.05 3.54
CA LEU A 87 -6.97 5.13 2.41
C LEU A 87 -8.40 5.18 1.81
N GLN A 88 -9.37 5.79 2.50
CA GLN A 88 -10.71 6.05 1.96
C GLN A 88 -10.79 7.34 1.13
N ARG A 89 -9.71 8.13 1.09
CA ARG A 89 -9.61 9.33 0.24
C ARG A 89 -9.18 8.96 -1.16
N GLN A 90 -9.40 9.86 -2.11
CA GLN A 90 -8.90 9.68 -3.47
C GLN A 90 -7.36 9.76 -3.50
N PRO A 91 -6.66 8.79 -4.10
CA PRO A 91 -5.20 8.81 -4.20
C PRO A 91 -4.72 9.80 -5.26
N VAL A 92 -3.44 10.15 -5.15
CA VAL A 92 -2.64 10.64 -6.28
C VAL A 92 -2.10 9.44 -7.05
N ILE A 93 -2.08 9.52 -8.38
CA ILE A 93 -1.45 8.50 -9.22
C ILE A 93 -0.01 8.93 -9.48
N LEU A 94 0.94 8.07 -9.13
CA LEU A 94 2.37 8.31 -9.34
C LEU A 94 2.86 7.75 -10.69
N PRO A 95 4.01 8.23 -11.20
CA PRO A 95 4.66 7.66 -12.38
C PRO A 95 4.87 6.15 -12.27
N TYR A 96 4.52 5.41 -13.31
CA TYR A 96 4.66 3.96 -13.31
C TYR A 96 4.76 3.45 -14.73
N ILE A 97 5.75 2.57 -14.97
CA ILE A 97 5.87 1.81 -16.22
C ILE A 97 5.13 0.49 -16.01
N LEU A 98 4.23 0.14 -16.93
CA LEU A 98 3.47 -1.11 -16.81
C LEU A 98 4.39 -2.34 -16.87
N GLU A 99 4.40 -3.12 -15.79
CA GLU A 99 5.20 -4.33 -15.65
C GLU A 99 4.38 -5.61 -15.89
N ASN A 100 5.06 -6.68 -16.35
CA ASN A 100 4.47 -8.01 -16.39
C ASN A 100 4.22 -8.51 -14.96
N ARG A 101 2.94 -8.68 -14.59
CA ARG A 101 2.52 -9.11 -13.24
C ARG A 101 3.24 -8.32 -12.12
N GLY A 102 3.34 -7.01 -12.28
CA GLY A 102 3.95 -6.13 -11.27
C GLY A 102 3.10 -6.02 -10.01
N GLU A 103 3.46 -6.78 -8.98
CA GLU A 103 2.81 -6.74 -7.66
C GLU A 103 3.65 -6.01 -6.61
N ALA A 104 4.98 -5.98 -6.79
CA ALA A 104 5.89 -5.42 -5.81
C ALA A 104 5.97 -3.89 -5.91
N VAL A 105 5.85 -3.25 -4.75
CA VAL A 105 6.19 -1.84 -4.53
C VAL A 105 6.82 -1.71 -3.15
N ALA A 106 7.83 -0.85 -3.02
CA ALA A 106 8.43 -0.51 -1.74
C ALA A 106 8.99 0.91 -1.76
N TRP A 107 8.94 1.57 -0.62
CA TRP A 107 9.62 2.85 -0.44
C TRP A 107 11.14 2.68 -0.47
N GLN A 108 11.82 3.71 -0.95
CA GLN A 108 13.25 3.87 -0.70
C GLN A 108 13.49 4.08 0.81
N PRO A 109 14.58 3.56 1.39
CA PRO A 109 14.83 3.68 2.83
C PRO A 109 14.90 5.11 3.38
N ASP A 110 15.13 6.10 2.54
CA ASP A 110 15.16 7.52 2.91
C ASP A 110 13.84 8.27 2.57
N GLY A 111 12.83 7.56 2.08
CA GLY A 111 11.52 8.13 1.70
C GLY A 111 11.53 8.98 0.43
N ARG A 112 12.66 9.16 -0.26
CA ARG A 112 12.77 10.11 -1.40
C ARG A 112 12.30 9.54 -2.74
N GLY A 113 11.79 8.32 -2.75
CA GLY A 113 11.41 7.60 -3.95
C GLY A 113 10.89 6.20 -3.63
N TYR A 114 10.60 5.44 -4.67
CA TYR A 114 10.08 4.08 -4.54
C TYR A 114 10.58 3.17 -5.65
N TYR A 115 10.46 1.87 -5.40
CA TYR A 115 10.83 0.82 -6.33
C TYR A 115 9.60 0.03 -6.76
N THR A 116 9.60 -0.45 -8.00
CA THR A 116 8.66 -1.48 -8.48
C THR A 116 9.43 -2.61 -9.13
N LEU A 117 8.85 -3.82 -9.07
CA LEU A 117 9.42 -4.99 -9.71
C LEU A 117 8.32 -5.89 -10.27
N GLY A 118 8.41 -6.18 -11.57
CA GLY A 118 7.61 -7.20 -12.26
C GLY A 118 8.10 -8.62 -12.04
N GLU A 119 7.23 -9.61 -12.26
CA GLU A 119 7.63 -11.02 -12.31
C GLU A 119 8.32 -11.36 -13.64
N GLY A 120 9.29 -12.27 -13.58
CA GLY A 120 9.92 -12.88 -14.75
C GLY A 120 11.43 -13.04 -14.61
N LEU A 121 12.04 -13.69 -15.60
CA LEU A 121 13.49 -13.77 -15.71
C LEU A 121 14.06 -12.43 -16.15
N ASN A 122 15.13 -11.97 -15.50
CA ASN A 122 15.79 -10.69 -15.79
C ASN A 122 14.84 -9.48 -15.74
N SER A 123 13.87 -9.49 -14.82
CA SER A 123 12.96 -8.36 -14.61
C SER A 123 13.75 -7.13 -14.17
N SER A 124 13.37 -5.96 -14.69
CA SER A 124 14.00 -4.69 -14.35
C SER A 124 13.45 -4.19 -13.02
N LEU A 125 14.35 -3.85 -12.09
CA LEU A 125 14.00 -3.09 -10.90
C LEU A 125 13.92 -1.62 -11.29
N TYR A 126 12.71 -1.05 -11.28
CA TYR A 126 12.52 0.37 -11.56
C TYR A 126 12.67 1.18 -10.29
N HIS A 127 13.28 2.36 -10.42
CA HIS A 127 13.39 3.36 -9.36
C HIS A 127 12.76 4.65 -9.84
N TYR A 128 12.00 5.28 -8.95
CA TYR A 128 11.30 6.53 -9.22
C TYR A 128 11.62 7.50 -8.08
N ASN A 129 12.07 8.71 -8.41
CA ASN A 129 12.18 9.79 -7.44
C ASN A 129 10.78 10.34 -7.16
N LEU A 130 10.46 10.54 -5.88
CA LEU A 130 9.22 11.20 -5.51
C LEU A 130 9.39 12.70 -5.74
N VAL A 131 8.62 13.25 -6.68
CA VAL A 131 8.52 14.69 -6.94
C VAL A 131 7.04 15.01 -6.96
N LEU A 132 6.55 15.65 -5.90
CA LEU A 132 5.15 16.03 -5.70
C LEU A 132 4.88 17.45 -6.22
#